data_AF-A0A2G9ND89-F1
#
_entry.id   AF-A0A2G9ND89-F1
#
_cell.length_a   1.000
_cell.length_b   1.000
_cell.length_c   1.000
_cell.angle_alpha   90.00
_cell.angle_beta   90.00
_cell.angle_gamma   90.00
#
_symmetry.space_group_name_H-M   'P 1'
#
loop_
_entity.id
_entity.type
_entity.pdbx_description
1 polymer ?
#
loop_
_entity_poly.entity_id
_entity_poly.type
_entity_poly.pdbx_seq_one_letter_code
_entity_poly.pdbx_strand_id
1 'polypeptide(L)'
;GEICRVIYNRGVVVQLPLHPLINTQIVLNAILPQKDPDVLCERNLGTFYTGRLKILPPVIASIKFLLEKYQIGIEGKNILIIGRGRLIGKPAGLWFINQRATVTVANSKTKDIKELIGKADIIVSSAGKPGLITGNLIKKGIVIFDASVVSENGR
;
A
#
# COMPACT_ATOMS: atom_id res chain seq x y z
N GLY A 1 18.12 -18.15 4.23
CA GLY A 1 17.77 -18.66 5.57
C GLY A 1 17.24 -20.07 5.45
N GLU A 2 17.65 -20.96 6.35
CA GLU A 2 17.23 -22.37 6.38
C GLU A 2 15.70 -22.52 6.41
N ILE A 3 15.00 -21.61 7.11
CA ILE A 3 13.52 -21.55 7.19
C ILE A 3 12.85 -21.56 5.80
N CYS A 4 13.43 -20.87 4.83
CA CYS A 4 12.88 -20.81 3.47
C CYS A 4 13.03 -22.14 2.72
N ARG A 5 14.01 -22.96 3.09
CA ARG A 5 14.31 -24.26 2.48
C ARG A 5 13.50 -25.41 3.10
N VAL A 6 12.90 -25.21 4.27
CA VAL A 6 12.00 -26.18 4.91
C VAL A 6 10.78 -26.44 4.02
N ILE A 7 10.60 -27.70 3.59
CA ILE A 7 9.63 -28.08 2.54
C ILE A 7 8.18 -27.80 2.96
N TYR A 8 7.80 -28.07 4.20
CA TYR A 8 6.41 -27.91 4.66
C TYR A 8 6.00 -26.44 4.89
N ASN A 9 6.96 -25.51 4.96
CA ASN A 9 6.67 -24.07 5.07
C ASN A 9 6.16 -23.53 3.73
N ARG A 10 4.94 -23.00 3.71
CA ARG A 10 4.30 -22.45 2.50
C ARG A 10 4.50 -20.95 2.31
N GLY A 11 4.89 -20.23 3.36
CA GLY A 11 5.15 -18.80 3.32
C GLY A 11 6.07 -18.39 4.46
N VAL A 12 6.80 -17.28 4.27
CA VAL A 12 7.65 -16.66 5.28
C VAL A 12 7.33 -15.17 5.30
N VAL A 13 7.01 -14.66 6.47
CA VAL A 13 6.78 -13.23 6.73
C VAL A 13 7.91 -12.72 7.60
N VAL A 14 8.40 -11.52 7.27
CA VAL A 14 9.43 -10.83 8.07
C VAL A 14 8.78 -9.62 8.69
N GLN A 15 8.68 -9.61 10.02
CA GLN A 15 8.16 -8.47 10.75
C GLN A 15 9.09 -7.26 10.60
N LEU A 16 8.51 -6.12 10.20
CA LEU A 16 9.21 -4.85 10.04
C LEU A 16 8.79 -3.85 11.15
N PRO A 17 9.62 -2.83 11.46
CA PRO A 17 10.96 -2.60 10.93
C PRO A 17 12.01 -3.56 11.52
N LEU A 18 13.04 -3.88 10.73
CA LEU A 18 14.23 -4.55 11.26
C LEU A 18 15.17 -3.53 11.92
N HIS A 19 16.13 -4.03 12.69
CA HIS A 19 17.18 -3.20 13.27
C HIS A 19 17.90 -2.37 12.18
N PRO A 20 18.22 -1.08 12.39
CA PRO A 20 18.76 -0.20 11.34
C PRO A 20 20.07 -0.67 10.70
N LEU A 21 20.85 -1.47 11.42
CA LEU A 21 22.10 -2.07 10.91
C LEU A 21 21.86 -3.23 9.93
N ILE A 22 20.64 -3.75 9.83
CA ILE A 22 20.29 -4.86 8.96
C ILE A 22 19.72 -4.29 7.66
N ASN A 23 20.34 -4.64 6.53
CA ASN A 23 19.75 -4.33 5.22
C ASN A 23 18.48 -5.16 5.03
N THR A 24 17.34 -4.50 5.18
CA THR A 24 16.02 -5.13 5.09
C THR A 24 15.80 -5.81 3.74
N GLN A 25 16.27 -5.24 2.63
CA GLN A 25 16.02 -5.81 1.31
C GLN A 25 16.82 -7.11 1.09
N ILE A 26 18.01 -7.24 1.68
CA ILE A 26 18.78 -8.49 1.65
C ILE A 26 17.99 -9.61 2.34
N VAL A 27 17.40 -9.34 3.50
CA VAL A 27 16.57 -10.32 4.22
C VAL A 27 15.33 -10.71 3.42
N LEU A 28 14.62 -9.73 2.86
CA LEU A 28 13.42 -9.98 2.05
C LEU A 28 13.75 -10.76 0.76
N ASN A 29 14.86 -10.45 0.10
CA ASN A 29 15.30 -11.16 -1.11
C ASN A 29 15.81 -12.59 -0.82
N ALA A 30 16.12 -12.92 0.43
CA ALA A 30 16.45 -14.28 0.83
C ALA A 30 15.22 -15.20 0.91
N ILE A 31 14.00 -14.64 0.88
CA ILE A 31 12.75 -15.39 0.81
C ILE A 31 12.55 -15.85 -0.63
N LEU A 32 12.24 -17.15 -0.80
CA LEU A 32 11.91 -17.69 -2.12
C LEU A 32 10.62 -17.02 -2.63
N PRO A 33 10.55 -16.57 -3.90
CA PRO A 33 9.38 -15.88 -4.44
C PRO A 33 8.05 -16.62 -4.22
N GLN A 34 8.06 -17.95 -4.35
CA GLN A 34 6.87 -18.78 -4.13
C GLN A 34 6.44 -18.90 -2.66
N LYS A 35 7.26 -18.40 -1.72
CA LYS A 35 7.01 -18.38 -0.27
C LYS A 35 6.98 -16.96 0.30
N ASP A 36 6.84 -15.95 -0.55
CA ASP A 36 6.74 -14.53 -0.16
C ASP A 36 5.27 -14.06 -0.29
N PRO A 37 4.44 -14.30 0.74
CA PRO A 37 3.03 -13.89 0.72
C PRO A 37 2.85 -12.38 0.82
N ASP A 38 3.86 -11.64 1.30
CA ASP A 38 3.79 -10.19 1.47
C ASP A 38 4.17 -9.41 0.21
N VAL A 39 4.71 -10.09 -0.81
CA VAL A 39 5.14 -9.47 -2.07
C VAL A 39 6.22 -8.41 -1.81
N LEU A 40 7.22 -8.75 -0.98
CA LEU A 40 8.27 -7.81 -0.56
C LEU A 40 9.67 -8.15 -1.09
N CYS A 41 9.88 -9.36 -1.61
CA CYS A 41 11.09 -9.64 -2.38
C CYS A 41 11.04 -8.89 -3.72
N GLU A 42 12.18 -8.42 -4.22
CA GLU A 42 12.23 -7.60 -5.45
C GLU A 42 11.68 -8.33 -6.67
N ARG A 43 11.83 -9.66 -6.72
CA ARG A 43 11.30 -10.48 -7.81
C ARG A 43 9.77 -10.45 -7.85
N ASN A 44 9.10 -10.59 -6.70
CA ASN A 44 7.64 -10.51 -6.64
C ASN A 44 7.16 -9.07 -6.83
N LEU A 45 7.84 -8.08 -6.25
CA LEU A 45 7.54 -6.66 -6.50
C LEU A 45 7.62 -6.32 -8.00
N GLY A 46 8.69 -6.71 -8.69
CA GLY A 46 8.82 -6.48 -10.14
C GLY A 46 7.77 -7.23 -10.96
N THR A 47 7.42 -8.45 -10.56
CA THR A 47 6.35 -9.22 -11.20
C THR A 47 4.98 -8.57 -10.99
N PHE A 48 4.73 -8.02 -9.79
CA PHE A 48 3.55 -7.22 -9.49
C PHE A 48 3.53 -5.93 -10.31
N TYR A 49 4.67 -5.23 -10.42
CA TYR A 49 4.76 -3.99 -11.19
C TYR A 49 4.48 -4.17 -12.67
N THR A 50 4.81 -5.35 -13.21
CA THR A 50 4.54 -5.72 -14.61
C THR A 50 3.16 -6.36 -14.81
N GLY A 51 2.31 -6.41 -13.78
CA GLY A 51 0.95 -6.97 -13.88
C GLY A 51 0.89 -8.49 -14.07
N ARG A 52 1.98 -9.21 -13.79
CA ARG A 52 2.08 -10.67 -14.03
C ARG A 52 1.94 -11.50 -12.75
N LEU A 53 1.93 -10.86 -11.58
CA LEU A 53 1.86 -11.57 -10.31
C LEU A 53 0.42 -12.01 -10.04
N LYS A 54 0.24 -13.27 -9.65
CA LYS A 54 -1.08 -13.87 -9.39
C LYS A 54 -1.66 -13.50 -8.02
N ILE A 55 -0.81 -13.05 -7.10
CA ILE A 55 -1.20 -12.60 -5.77
C ILE A 55 -1.01 -11.09 -5.66
N LEU A 56 -1.78 -10.46 -4.79
CA LEU A 56 -1.68 -9.03 -4.49
C LEU A 56 -0.91 -8.84 -3.17
N PRO A 57 -0.18 -7.73 -3.01
CA PRO A 57 0.30 -7.32 -1.69
C PRO A 57 -0.88 -7.27 -0.70
N PRO A 58 -0.71 -7.68 0.56
CA PRO A 58 -1.83 -7.87 1.50
C PRO A 58 -2.77 -6.66 1.64
N VAL A 59 -2.22 -5.44 1.73
CA VAL A 59 -3.02 -4.21 1.83
C VAL A 59 -3.88 -3.98 0.58
N ILE A 60 -3.35 -4.31 -0.59
CA ILE A 60 -4.08 -4.17 -1.86
C ILE A 60 -5.18 -5.21 -1.96
N ALA A 61 -4.92 -6.45 -1.53
CA ALA A 61 -5.94 -7.49 -1.42
C ALA A 61 -7.10 -7.04 -0.51
N SER A 62 -6.79 -6.42 0.63
CA SER A 62 -7.80 -5.88 1.56
C SER A 62 -8.61 -4.72 0.98
N ILE A 63 -7.94 -3.75 0.33
CA ILE A 63 -8.63 -2.63 -0.35
C ILE A 63 -9.56 -3.17 -1.44
N LYS A 64 -9.07 -4.08 -2.29
CA LYS A 64 -9.87 -4.73 -3.32
C LYS A 64 -11.11 -5.40 -2.74
N PHE A 65 -10.92 -6.22 -1.70
CA PHE A 65 -12.01 -6.92 -1.03
C PHE A 65 -13.07 -5.97 -0.49
N LEU A 66 -12.67 -4.87 0.16
CA LEU A 66 -13.60 -3.89 0.70
C LEU A 66 -14.36 -3.15 -0.41
N LEU A 67 -13.68 -2.73 -1.47
CA LEU A 67 -14.32 -2.09 -2.62
C LEU A 67 -15.36 -3.01 -3.27
N GLU A 68 -15.04 -4.29 -3.45
CA GLU A 68 -15.96 -5.29 -4.00
C GLU A 68 -17.15 -5.54 -3.06
N LYS A 69 -16.89 -5.73 -1.76
CA LYS A 69 -17.92 -5.98 -0.75
C LYS A 69 -18.95 -4.86 -0.68
N TYR A 70 -18.51 -3.61 -0.84
CA TYR A 70 -19.38 -2.44 -0.81
C TYR A 70 -19.78 -1.94 -2.21
N GLN A 71 -19.47 -2.69 -3.27
CA GLN A 71 -19.84 -2.37 -4.66
C GLN A 71 -19.38 -0.98 -5.11
N ILE A 72 -18.19 -0.56 -4.68
CA ILE A 72 -17.59 0.72 -5.02
C ILE A 72 -16.79 0.56 -6.32
N GLY A 73 -17.30 1.11 -7.42
CA GLY A 73 -16.59 1.15 -8.70
C GLY A 73 -15.31 1.98 -8.64
N ILE A 74 -14.33 1.67 -9.49
CA ILE A 74 -12.99 2.32 -9.49
C ILE A 74 -12.73 3.08 -10.80
N GLU A 75 -13.19 2.56 -11.93
CA GLU A 75 -12.92 3.12 -13.26
C GLU A 75 -13.32 4.60 -13.35
N GLY A 76 -12.41 5.44 -13.86
CA GLY A 76 -12.59 6.87 -14.02
C GLY A 76 -12.56 7.71 -12.72
N LYS A 77 -12.48 7.10 -11.54
CA LYS A 77 -12.43 7.83 -10.27
C LYS A 77 -11.08 8.50 -10.02
N ASN A 78 -11.10 9.61 -9.31
CA ASN A 78 -9.92 10.30 -8.80
C ASN A 78 -9.45 9.64 -7.49
N ILE A 79 -8.30 8.98 -7.55
CA ILE A 79 -7.69 8.32 -6.40
C ILE A 79 -6.53 9.18 -5.90
N LEU A 80 -6.59 9.57 -4.63
CA LEU A 80 -5.48 10.24 -3.96
C LEU A 80 -4.76 9.25 -3.05
N ILE A 81 -3.50 8.98 -3.34
CA ILE A 81 -2.61 8.22 -2.48
C ILE A 81 -1.77 9.21 -1.67
N ILE A 82 -1.85 9.18 -0.35
CA ILE A 82 -1.05 10.02 0.54
C ILE A 82 0.02 9.15 1.20
N GLY A 83 1.26 9.27 0.72
CA GLY A 83 2.38 8.41 1.12
C GLY A 83 2.89 7.58 -0.05
N ARG A 84 4.20 7.36 -0.08
CA ARG A 84 4.92 6.68 -1.19
C ARG A 84 5.76 5.49 -0.73
N GLY A 85 5.36 4.89 0.40
CA GLY A 85 6.04 3.74 0.99
C GLY A 85 5.93 2.49 0.11
N ARG A 86 6.87 1.56 0.28
CA ARG A 86 6.90 0.29 -0.45
C ARG A 86 5.74 -0.65 -0.08
N LEU A 87 5.21 -0.52 1.14
CA LEU A 87 4.19 -1.42 1.68
C LEU A 87 2.78 -1.07 1.21
N ILE A 88 2.50 0.24 1.04
CA ILE A 88 1.12 0.74 0.81
C ILE A 88 1.09 1.68 -0.39
N GLY A 89 1.73 2.85 -0.28
CA GLY A 89 1.56 3.93 -1.26
C GLY A 89 1.89 3.54 -2.71
N LYS A 90 3.09 3.01 -2.96
CA LYS A 90 3.50 2.58 -4.30
C LYS A 90 2.64 1.44 -4.85
N PRO A 91 2.40 0.32 -4.13
CA PRO A 91 1.56 -0.73 -4.67
C PRO A 91 0.10 -0.31 -4.88
N ALA A 92 -0.43 0.57 -4.02
CA ALA A 92 -1.79 1.11 -4.19
C ALA A 92 -1.88 1.97 -5.45
N GLY A 93 -0.94 2.89 -5.63
CA GLY A 93 -0.90 3.74 -6.81
C GLY A 93 -0.89 2.94 -8.11
N LEU A 94 -0.01 1.93 -8.22
CA LEU A 94 -0.01 1.06 -9.40
C LEU A 94 -1.32 0.28 -9.56
N TRP A 95 -1.80 -0.33 -8.48
CA TRP A 95 -2.99 -1.16 -8.56
C TRP A 95 -4.20 -0.36 -9.08
N PHE A 96 -4.41 0.85 -8.56
CA PHE A 96 -5.48 1.74 -9.02
C PHE A 96 -5.29 2.20 -10.47
N ILE A 97 -4.05 2.45 -10.94
CA ILE A 97 -3.77 2.71 -12.35
C ILE A 97 -4.26 1.53 -13.21
N ASN A 98 -3.95 0.29 -12.82
CA ASN A 98 -4.38 -0.90 -13.54
C ASN A 98 -5.92 -1.11 -13.50
N GLN A 99 -6.60 -0.50 -12.53
CA GLN A 99 -8.08 -0.47 -12.46
C GLN A 99 -8.69 0.70 -13.25
N ARG A 100 -7.93 1.37 -14.12
CA ARG A 100 -8.37 2.50 -14.97
C ARG A 100 -8.85 3.72 -14.17
N ALA A 101 -8.25 3.96 -13.01
CA ALA A 101 -8.50 5.16 -12.22
C ALA A 101 -7.53 6.29 -12.58
N THR A 102 -7.91 7.55 -12.33
CA THR A 102 -6.98 8.68 -12.35
C THR A 102 -6.30 8.77 -11.00
N VAL A 103 -4.99 8.51 -10.95
CA VAL A 103 -4.24 8.41 -9.68
C VAL A 103 -3.32 9.60 -9.47
N THR A 104 -3.45 10.26 -8.31
CA THR A 104 -2.51 11.28 -7.82
C THR A 104 -1.77 10.76 -6.59
N VAL A 105 -0.44 10.84 -6.57
CA VAL A 105 0.38 10.42 -5.42
C VAL A 105 0.96 11.65 -4.72
N ALA A 106 0.47 11.93 -3.51
CA ALA A 106 0.96 12.96 -2.63
C ALA A 106 2.03 12.45 -1.66
N ASN A 107 2.92 13.36 -1.25
CA ASN A 107 3.96 13.11 -0.26
C ASN A 107 4.19 14.36 0.61
N SER A 108 5.16 14.31 1.53
CA SER A 108 5.43 15.40 2.47
C SER A 108 5.84 16.73 1.81
N LYS A 109 6.23 16.72 0.52
CA LYS A 109 6.59 17.91 -0.26
C LYS A 109 5.49 18.35 -1.23
N THR A 110 4.35 17.66 -1.27
CA THR A 110 3.23 18.05 -2.14
C THR A 110 2.66 19.39 -1.69
N LYS A 111 2.63 20.35 -2.61
CA LYS A 111 1.94 21.63 -2.42
C LYS A 111 0.43 21.40 -2.52
N ASP A 112 -0.33 22.14 -1.72
CA ASP A 112 -1.81 22.20 -1.78
C ASP A 112 -2.54 20.86 -1.61
N ILE A 113 -2.06 20.02 -0.67
CA ILE A 113 -2.68 18.73 -0.36
C ILE A 113 -4.19 18.82 -0.06
N LYS A 114 -4.65 19.94 0.50
CA LYS A 114 -6.06 20.19 0.80
C LYS A 114 -6.93 20.18 -0.46
N GLU A 115 -6.44 20.77 -1.55
CA GLU A 115 -7.14 20.80 -2.83
C GLU A 115 -7.26 19.38 -3.40
N LEU A 116 -6.18 18.59 -3.32
CA LEU A 116 -6.19 17.20 -3.78
C LEU A 116 -7.18 16.35 -2.97
N ILE A 117 -7.23 16.52 -1.64
CA ILE A 117 -8.18 15.82 -0.77
C ILE A 117 -9.63 16.15 -1.20
N GLY A 118 -9.93 17.42 -1.48
CA GLY A 118 -11.28 17.86 -1.88
C GLY A 118 -11.75 17.28 -3.22
N LYS A 119 -10.83 16.94 -4.13
CA LYS A 119 -11.15 16.38 -5.45
C LYS A 119 -11.28 14.85 -5.45
N ALA A 120 -10.67 14.17 -4.49
CA ALA A 120 -10.59 12.71 -4.46
C ALA A 120 -11.96 12.03 -4.28
N ASP A 121 -12.21 10.96 -5.03
CA ASP A 121 -13.30 10.00 -4.79
C ASP A 121 -12.91 8.94 -3.76
N ILE A 122 -11.64 8.52 -3.82
CA ILE A 122 -11.06 7.54 -2.91
C ILE A 122 -9.72 8.07 -2.42
N ILE A 123 -9.48 8.01 -1.11
CA ILE A 123 -8.18 8.33 -0.50
C ILE A 123 -7.59 7.06 0.09
N VAL A 124 -6.32 6.81 -0.18
CA VAL A 124 -5.50 5.83 0.56
C VAL A 124 -4.39 6.58 1.28
N SER A 125 -4.40 6.55 2.61
CA SER A 125 -3.40 7.24 3.43
C SER A 125 -2.49 6.24 4.14
N SER A 126 -1.19 6.48 4.06
CA SER A 126 -0.17 5.81 4.88
C SER A 126 0.83 6.84 5.44
N ALA A 127 0.34 8.05 5.75
CA ALA A 127 1.17 9.21 6.07
C ALA A 127 1.65 9.23 7.52
N GLY A 128 0.98 8.52 8.43
CA GLY A 128 1.35 8.51 9.86
C GLY A 128 1.24 9.89 10.53
N LYS A 129 0.44 10.81 9.98
CA LYS A 129 0.28 12.16 10.50
C LYS A 129 -1.16 12.37 11.00
N PRO A 130 -1.38 12.43 12.33
CA PRO A 130 -2.68 12.72 12.89
C PRO A 130 -3.27 14.03 12.35
N GLY A 131 -4.58 14.04 12.12
CA GLY A 131 -5.31 15.24 11.67
C GLY A 131 -4.98 15.71 10.26
N LEU A 132 -4.30 14.89 9.43
CA LEU A 132 -4.00 15.26 8.04
C LEU A 132 -5.25 15.35 7.16
N ILE A 133 -6.20 14.44 7.37
CA ILE A 133 -7.49 14.42 6.68
C ILE A 133 -8.56 14.75 7.72
N THR A 134 -9.25 15.87 7.52
CA THR A 134 -10.32 16.34 8.41
C THR A 134 -11.63 16.45 7.65
N GLY A 135 -12.76 16.40 8.36
CA GLY A 135 -14.10 16.37 7.76
C GLY A 135 -14.41 17.55 6.83
N ASN A 136 -13.83 18.72 7.08
CA ASN A 136 -14.00 19.91 6.25
C ASN A 136 -13.19 19.89 4.94
N LEU A 137 -12.25 18.95 4.79
CA LEU A 137 -11.43 18.83 3.57
C LEU A 137 -12.02 17.84 2.57
N ILE A 138 -12.95 16.99 2.98
CA ILE A 138 -13.46 15.88 2.18
C ILE A 138 -14.84 16.18 1.61
N LYS A 139 -15.13 15.62 0.44
CA LYS A 139 -16.47 15.68 -0.17
C LYS A 139 -17.39 14.61 0.41
N LYS A 140 -18.71 14.83 0.30
CA LYS A 140 -19.71 13.83 0.68
C LYS A 140 -19.57 12.57 -0.18
N GLY A 141 -19.68 11.40 0.44
CA GLY A 141 -19.61 10.11 -0.26
C GLY A 141 -18.19 9.66 -0.63
N ILE A 142 -17.16 10.32 -0.09
CA ILE A 142 -15.77 9.87 -0.25
C ILE A 142 -15.53 8.51 0.43
N VAL A 143 -14.61 7.73 -0.13
CA VAL A 143 -14.12 6.49 0.48
C VAL A 143 -12.70 6.72 0.98
N ILE A 144 -12.41 6.35 2.23
CA ILE A 144 -11.09 6.55 2.83
C ILE A 144 -10.57 5.24 3.38
N PHE A 145 -9.38 4.84 2.92
CA PHE A 145 -8.58 3.78 3.50
C PHE A 145 -7.43 4.42 4.27
N ASP A 146 -7.55 4.49 5.60
CA ASP A 146 -6.44 4.92 6.46
C ASP A 146 -5.67 3.71 6.97
N ALA A 147 -4.46 3.55 6.47
CA ALA A 147 -3.51 2.52 6.87
C ALA A 147 -2.34 3.11 7.66
N SER A 148 -2.53 4.28 8.26
CA SER A 148 -1.56 4.93 9.13
C SER A 148 -1.62 4.32 10.54
N VAL A 149 -0.46 3.98 11.08
CA VAL A 149 -0.30 3.66 12.51
C VAL A 149 0.55 4.76 13.12
N VAL A 150 0.06 5.36 14.21
CA VAL A 150 0.78 6.38 14.98
C VAL A 150 0.84 5.87 16.41
N SER A 151 2.05 5.71 16.96
CA SER A 151 2.18 5.41 18.39
C SER A 151 1.84 6.67 19.19
N GLU A 152 1.13 6.53 20.31
CA GLU A 152 0.79 7.66 21.20
C GLU A 152 2.03 8.47 21.66
N ASN A 153 3.22 7.86 21.58
CA ASN A 153 4.50 8.45 21.98
C ASN A 153 5.45 8.80 20.82
N GLY A 154 4.99 8.72 19.56
CA GLY A 154 5.78 9.14 18.39
C GLY A 154 7.09 8.36 18.15
N ARG A 155 7.20 7.12 18.66
CA ARG A 155 8.31 6.20 18.44
C ARG A 155 7.88 4.97 17.66
#